data_AF-A0A929WEC5-F1
#
_entry.id   AF-A0A929WEC5-F1
#
_cell.length_a   1.000
_cell.length_b   1.000
_cell.length_c   1.000
_cell.angle_alpha   90.00
_cell.angle_beta   90.00
_cell.angle_gamma   90.00
#
_symmetry.space_group_name_H-M   'P 1'
#
loop_
_entity.id
_entity.type
_entity.pdbx_description
1 polymer ?
#
loop_
_entity_poly.entity_id
_entity_poly.type
_entity_poly.pdbx_seq_one_letter_code
_entity_poly.pdbx_strand_id
1 'polypeptide(L)'
;RFSTDPAYQREHIASQLAFSTFDEDNFKRMEGFISASQWPDFAPELPKNKLTNVLYGQTFNNSNLRLLSISSLSSGLTSTLTFRRRNGKWKLTRLDN
;
A
#
# COMPACT_ATOMS: atom_id res chain seq x y z
N ARG A 1 4.13 -13.09 -3.75
CA ARG A 1 4.09 -12.77 -5.20
C ARG A 1 4.10 -11.27 -5.45
N PHE A 2 3.15 -10.48 -4.92
CA PHE A 2 3.15 -9.02 -5.14
C PHE A 2 4.46 -8.32 -4.75
N SER A 3 5.15 -8.77 -3.69
CA SER A 3 6.44 -8.21 -3.26
C SER A 3 7.68 -8.81 -3.94
N THR A 4 7.52 -9.83 -4.78
CA THR A 4 8.65 -10.62 -5.32
C THR A 4 8.64 -10.78 -6.84
N ASP A 5 7.52 -10.54 -7.52
CA ASP A 5 7.36 -10.68 -8.97
C ASP A 5 6.94 -9.31 -9.55
N PRO A 6 7.84 -8.58 -10.21
CA PRO A 6 7.55 -7.24 -10.75
C PRO A 6 6.46 -7.23 -11.82
N ALA A 7 6.35 -8.30 -12.64
CA ALA A 7 5.32 -8.39 -13.66
C ALA A 7 3.94 -8.55 -13.00
N TYR A 8 3.84 -9.46 -12.03
CA TYR A 8 2.63 -9.61 -11.23
C TYR A 8 2.29 -8.34 -10.45
N GLN A 9 3.29 -7.66 -9.88
CA GLN A 9 3.08 -6.41 -9.14
C GLN A 9 2.45 -5.35 -10.04
N ARG A 10 3.05 -5.09 -11.22
CA ARG A 10 2.54 -4.13 -12.20
C ARG A 10 1.11 -4.46 -12.63
N GLU A 11 0.85 -5.73 -12.93
CA GLU A 11 -0.50 -6.19 -13.27
C GLU A 11 -1.49 -6.05 -12.13
N HIS A 12 -1.05 -6.06 -10.87
CA HIS A 12 -1.92 -6.02 -9.69
C HIS A 12 -1.95 -4.63 -9.02
N ILE A 13 -1.45 -3.60 -9.68
CA ILE A 13 -1.67 -2.19 -9.31
C ILE A 13 -2.86 -1.64 -10.11
N ALA A 14 -3.65 -0.77 -9.49
CA ALA A 14 -4.71 -0.06 -10.19
C ALA A 14 -4.11 0.90 -11.24
N SER A 15 -4.78 1.06 -12.39
CA SER A 15 -4.35 2.01 -13.43
C SER A 15 -4.22 3.44 -12.88
N GLN A 16 -5.15 3.83 -12.01
CA GLN A 16 -5.10 5.03 -11.18
C GLN A 16 -4.96 4.59 -9.72
N LEU A 17 -3.73 4.59 -9.21
CA LEU A 17 -3.44 4.31 -7.82
C LEU A 17 -3.61 5.61 -7.03
N ALA A 18 -4.59 5.65 -6.12
CA ALA A 18 -4.75 6.80 -5.24
C ALA A 18 -3.52 6.96 -4.36
N PHE A 19 -3.02 8.19 -4.24
CA PHE A 19 -1.83 8.52 -3.48
C PHE A 19 -2.15 9.66 -2.52
N SER A 20 -1.65 9.61 -1.30
CA SER A 20 -1.57 10.78 -0.44
C SER A 20 -0.26 10.86 0.32
N THR A 21 0.20 12.08 0.58
CA THR A 21 1.37 12.40 1.39
C THR A 21 1.11 13.68 2.17
N PHE A 22 2.00 14.03 3.09
CA PHE A 22 1.99 15.34 3.75
C PHE A 22 2.97 16.30 3.06
N ASP A 23 2.55 17.56 2.93
CA ASP A 23 3.38 18.69 2.57
C ASP A 23 4.33 19.01 3.75
N GLU A 24 5.63 19.12 3.48
CA GLU A 24 6.66 19.30 4.52
C GLU A 24 6.59 20.68 5.19
N ASP A 25 6.11 21.71 4.49
CA ASP A 25 6.11 23.09 4.97
C ASP A 25 4.90 23.37 5.87
N ASN A 26 3.74 22.79 5.53
CA ASN A 26 2.47 23.14 6.17
C ASN A 26 1.69 21.95 6.75
N PHE A 27 2.24 20.72 6.65
CA PHE A 27 1.65 19.47 7.14
C PHE A 27 0.24 19.20 6.59
N LYS A 28 -0.15 19.83 5.48
CA LYS A 28 -1.41 19.53 4.83
C LYS A 28 -1.28 18.24 4.05
N ARG A 29 -2.37 17.49 4.05
CA ARG A 29 -2.47 16.28 3.26
C ARG A 29 -2.66 16.64 1.79
N MET A 30 -1.71 16.20 0.96
CA MET A 30 -1.80 16.25 -0.48
C MET A 30 -2.36 14.92 -0.98
N GLU A 31 -3.27 14.97 -1.95
CA GLU A 31 -3.83 13.79 -2.59
C GLU A 31 -3.66 13.86 -4.10
N GLY A 32 -3.53 12.71 -4.74
CA GLY A 32 -3.42 12.59 -6.18
C GLY A 32 -3.56 11.15 -6.65
N PHE A 33 -3.13 10.93 -7.88
CA PHE A 33 -3.07 9.60 -8.47
C PHE A 33 -1.71 9.38 -9.11
N ILE A 34 -1.16 8.18 -8.92
CA ILE A 34 0.02 7.71 -9.65
C ILE A 34 -0.37 6.53 -10.54
N SER A 35 0.35 6.39 -11.66
CA SER A 35 0.19 5.25 -12.56
C SER A 35 0.94 4.02 -12.04
N ALA A 36 0.58 2.84 -12.54
CA ALA A 36 1.30 1.59 -12.23
C ALA A 36 2.79 1.64 -12.65
N SER A 37 3.14 2.47 -13.64
CA SER A 37 4.53 2.70 -14.05
C SER A 37 5.30 3.62 -13.10
N GLN A 38 4.63 4.57 -12.44
CA GLN A 38 5.23 5.47 -11.45
C GLN A 38 5.34 4.81 -10.07
N TRP A 39 4.52 3.79 -9.78
CA TRP A 39 4.53 3.09 -8.49
C TRP A 39 5.93 2.78 -7.93
N PRO A 40 6.90 2.24 -8.70
CA PRO A 40 8.23 1.93 -8.18
C PRO A 40 8.97 3.12 -7.56
N ASP A 41 8.68 4.34 -8.02
CA ASP A 41 9.31 5.56 -7.53
C ASP A 41 8.77 6.00 -6.15
N PHE A 42 7.58 5.54 -5.78
CA PHE A 42 6.89 5.87 -4.52
C PHE A 42 6.75 4.68 -3.57
N ALA A 43 7.00 3.47 -4.05
CA ALA A 43 6.78 2.25 -3.30
C ALA A 43 7.73 2.18 -2.08
N PRO A 44 7.21 1.87 -0.88
CA PRO A 44 8.08 1.52 0.24
C PRO A 44 8.79 0.18 -0.04
N GLU A 45 9.84 -0.11 0.73
CA GLU A 45 10.43 -1.43 0.70
C GLU A 45 9.40 -2.49 1.15
N LEU A 46 9.03 -3.38 0.22
CA LEU A 46 8.02 -4.39 0.50
C LEU A 46 8.64 -5.61 1.21
N PRO A 47 8.00 -6.13 2.28
CA PRO A 47 8.45 -7.36 2.93
C PRO A 47 8.31 -8.56 1.97
N LYS A 48 9.40 -9.29 1.80
CA LYS A 48 9.47 -10.46 0.90
C LYS A 48 9.22 -11.79 1.60
N ASN A 49 9.55 -11.88 2.89
CA ASN A 49 9.64 -13.15 3.60
C ASN A 49 8.61 -13.29 4.73
N LYS A 50 8.45 -12.26 5.56
CA LYS A 50 7.63 -12.32 6.78
C LYS A 50 6.73 -11.09 6.88
N LEU A 51 5.48 -11.34 7.26
CA LEU A 51 4.54 -10.32 7.72
C LEU A 51 4.22 -10.59 9.18
N THR A 52 4.00 -9.52 9.93
CA THR A 52 3.53 -9.57 11.31
C THR A 52 2.17 -8.89 11.39
N ASN A 53 1.39 -9.26 12.40
CA ASN A 53 0.15 -8.58 12.71
C ASN A 53 0.02 -8.47 14.22
N VAL A 54 -0.51 -7.35 14.71
CA VAL A 54 -0.81 -7.15 16.13
C VAL A 54 -2.32 -7.13 16.29
N LEU A 55 -2.84 -8.10 17.03
CA LEU A 55 -4.27 -8.25 17.27
C LEU A 55 -4.68 -7.41 18.48
N TYR A 56 -5.24 -6.23 18.22
CA TYR A 56 -5.84 -5.33 19.21
C TYR A 56 -7.34 -5.63 19.43
N GLY A 57 -7.83 -6.81 19.02
CA GLY A 57 -9.25 -7.19 19.07
C GLY A 57 -9.99 -7.05 17.74
N GLN A 58 -9.27 -6.86 16.62
CA GLN A 58 -9.89 -6.80 15.30
C GLN A 58 -10.46 -8.17 14.90
N THR A 59 -11.63 -8.18 14.25
CA THR A 59 -12.23 -9.39 13.69
C THR A 59 -11.87 -9.54 12.21
N PHE A 60 -11.45 -10.74 11.82
CA PHE A 60 -11.12 -11.04 10.42
C PHE A 60 -12.33 -11.63 9.71
N ASN A 61 -13.18 -10.74 9.18
CA ASN A 61 -14.23 -11.18 8.27
C ASN A 61 -13.62 -11.52 6.90
N ASN A 62 -14.36 -12.26 6.06
CA ASN A 62 -14.04 -12.48 4.64
C ASN A 62 -14.21 -11.20 3.81
N SER A 63 -13.54 -10.13 4.22
CA SER A 63 -13.58 -8.81 3.61
C SER A 63 -12.75 -8.78 2.32
N ASN A 64 -13.24 -8.02 1.34
CA ASN A 64 -12.52 -7.70 0.11
C ASN A 64 -11.55 -6.50 0.28
N LEU A 65 -11.19 -6.15 1.52
CA LEU A 65 -10.29 -5.07 1.88
C LEU A 65 -9.16 -5.60 2.77
N ARG A 66 -7.92 -5.23 2.45
CA ARG A 66 -6.74 -5.46 3.30
C ARG A 66 -5.89 -4.20 3.33
N LEU A 67 -5.50 -3.79 4.52
CA LEU A 67 -4.56 -2.69 4.74
C LEU A 67 -3.25 -3.31 5.23
N LEU A 68 -2.14 -2.91 4.63
CA LEU A 68 -0.79 -3.27 5.06
C LEU A 68 -0.04 -1.99 5.39
N SER A 69 0.23 -1.76 6.67
CA SER A 69 1.09 -0.65 7.10
C SER A 69 2.52 -1.16 7.24
N ILE A 70 3.45 -0.40 6.65
CA ILE A 70 4.89 -0.66 6.68
C ILE A 70 5.49 0.54 7.41
N SER A 71 5.95 0.30 8.64
CA SER A 71 6.54 1.33 9.50
C SER A 71 8.04 1.12 9.59
N SER A 72 8.79 2.20 9.42
CA SER A 72 10.21 2.23 9.78
C SER A 72 10.36 2.22 11.30
N LEU A 73 11.29 1.40 11.80
CA LEU A 73 11.54 1.26 13.25
C LEU A 73 12.20 2.51 13.86
N SER A 74 12.87 3.33 13.06
CA SER A 74 13.70 4.44 13.53
C SER A 74 13.23 5.83 13.11
N SER A 75 12.54 5.94 11.98
CA SER A 75 12.26 7.25 11.35
C SER A 75 10.83 7.73 11.51
N GLY A 76 9.93 6.96 12.14
CA GLY A 76 8.52 7.32 12.28
C GLY A 76 7.72 7.30 10.97
N LEU A 77 8.37 7.09 9.82
CA LEU A 77 7.73 6.98 8.52
C LEU A 77 6.87 5.72 8.46
N THR A 78 5.63 5.88 8.00
CA THR A 78 4.69 4.77 7.82
C THR A 78 3.98 4.90 6.48
N SER A 79 4.15 3.89 5.63
CA SER A 79 3.38 3.77 4.38
C SER A 79 2.25 2.76 4.58
N THR A 80 1.03 3.15 4.25
CA THR A 80 -0.13 2.26 4.27
C THR A 80 -0.58 1.92 2.86
N LEU A 81 -0.60 0.62 2.57
CA LEU A 81 -1.04 0.05 1.30
C LEU A 81 -2.44 -0.50 1.43
N THR A 82 -3.37 0.01 0.63
CA THR A 82 -4.76 -0.50 0.59
C THR A 82 -4.96 -1.41 -0.60
N PHE A 83 -5.22 -2.69 -0.32
CA PHE A 83 -5.58 -3.69 -1.30
C PHE A 83 -7.09 -3.93 -1.31
N ARG A 84 -7.68 -3.96 -2.50
CA ARG A 84 -9.08 -4.35 -2.69
C ARG A 84 -9.19 -5.55 -3.62
N ARG A 85 -10.03 -6.52 -3.25
CA ARG A 85 -10.32 -7.67 -4.10
C ARG A 85 -11.43 -7.31 -5.08
N ARG A 86 -11.14 -7.40 -6.38
CA ARG A 86 -12.10 -7.17 -7.48
C ARG A 86 -12.05 -8.37 -8.42
N ASN A 87 -13.22 -8.96 -8.72
CA ASN A 87 -13.34 -10.14 -9.59
C ASN A 87 -12.37 -11.28 -9.20
N GLY A 88 -12.29 -11.57 -7.90
CA GLY A 88 -11.41 -12.60 -7.36
C GLY A 88 -9.92 -12.23 -7.24
N LYS A 89 -9.47 -11.13 -7.86
CA LYS A 89 -8.07 -10.68 -7.88
C LYS A 89 -7.83 -9.52 -6.92
N TRP A 90 -6.70 -9.56 -6.19
CA TRP A 90 -6.30 -8.47 -5.30
C TRP A 90 -5.59 -7.37 -6.09
N LYS A 91 -6.03 -6.11 -5.93
CA LYS A 91 -5.40 -4.95 -6.55
C LYS A 91 -4.94 -3.97 -5.48
N LEU A 92 -3.74 -3.42 -5.62
CA LEU A 92 -3.33 -2.24 -4.86
C LEU A 92 -4.10 -1.03 -5.40
N THR A 93 -4.88 -0.37 -4.55
CA THR A 93 -5.75 0.75 -4.94
C THR A 93 -5.40 2.07 -4.27
N ARG A 94 -4.62 2.05 -3.18
CA ARG A 94 -4.16 3.26 -2.49
C ARG A 94 -2.81 3.08 -1.82
N LEU A 95 -1.99 4.13 -1.86
CA LEU A 95 -0.80 4.35 -1.05
C LEU A 95 -1.01 5.63 -0.22
N ASP A 96 -0.90 5.53 1.09
CA ASP A 96 -0.89 6.67 2.01
C ASP A 96 0.49 6.73 2.68
N ASN A 97 1.21 7.85 2.52
CA ASN A 97 2.50 8.15 3.16
C ASN A 97 2.34 9.28 4.18
#